data_AF-A0A7S2D3X4-F1
#
_entry.id   AF-A0A7S2D3X4-F1
#
_cell.length_a   1.000
_cell.length_b   1.000
_cell.length_c   1.000
_cell.angle_alpha   90.00
_cell.angle_beta   90.00
_cell.angle_gamma   90.00
#
_symmetry.space_group_name_H-M   'P 1'
#
loop_
_entity.id
_entity.type
_entity.pdbx_description
1 polymer ?
#
loop_
_entity_poly.entity_id
_entity_poly.type
_entity_poly.pdbx_seq_one_letter_code
_entity_poly.pdbx_strand_id
1 'polypeptide(L)'
;ILVSYPPRTMFVAGLTTTTTVFSVILPYIFEGIATLTKTHVIKELYVVLPVISVVGAVTALLASDQTVSLCGQAIGVGERRFSSAKKVGRTWLSLSQQVKRSQSNNNKQYFQLGFASALGPLIAAVCPGPISFKCFLLCATTACQCAYYLAIAEFAVARCTDALALKMRSAATSDSYANQGTANGSILPFTSALGGICTAGATTVGIFLSTDENLIVKTAVCAAFPTLASLLAAAASVSKEKCIASLDQAREAAIAIRFDDTRKKVEVNKVIAVSLGKITQIFRLQFERMQRRRRILAAKTA
;
A
#
# COMPACT_ATOMS: atom_id res chain seq x y z
N ILE A 1 -3.93 -6.01 -11.46
CA ILE A 1 -4.56 -4.68 -11.66
C ILE A 1 -3.52 -3.64 -11.29
N LEU A 2 -2.65 -3.30 -12.25
CA LEU A 2 -1.77 -2.15 -12.14
C LEU A 2 -2.70 -0.94 -12.01
N VAL A 3 -2.63 -0.24 -10.88
CA VAL A 3 -3.29 1.05 -10.69
C VAL A 3 -2.60 2.01 -11.65
N SER A 4 -3.05 2.00 -12.89
CA SER A 4 -2.71 3.02 -13.87
C SER A 4 -3.23 4.31 -13.26
N TYR A 5 -2.32 5.20 -12.86
CA TYR A 5 -2.69 6.55 -12.43
C TYR A 5 -3.64 7.09 -13.48
N PRO A 6 -4.84 7.59 -13.11
CA PRO A 6 -5.66 8.25 -14.10
C PRO A 6 -4.80 9.40 -14.66
N PRO A 7 -4.48 9.43 -15.97
CA PRO A 7 -3.58 10.42 -16.57
C PRO A 7 -4.04 11.87 -16.34
N ARG A 8 -5.28 12.02 -15.86
CA ARG A 8 -5.95 13.26 -15.50
C ARG A 8 -5.36 13.96 -14.27
N THR A 9 -4.78 13.25 -13.28
CA THR A 9 -4.25 13.91 -12.07
C THR A 9 -2.89 14.56 -12.28
N MET A 10 -2.00 13.91 -13.04
CA MET A 10 -0.73 14.51 -13.47
C MET A 10 -0.95 15.71 -14.40
N PHE A 11 -1.98 15.64 -15.25
CA PHE A 11 -2.39 16.76 -16.10
C PHE A 11 -2.79 17.99 -15.26
N VAL A 12 -3.58 17.81 -14.20
CA VAL A 12 -3.99 18.90 -13.31
C VAL A 12 -2.80 19.54 -12.59
N ALA A 13 -1.85 18.74 -12.08
CA ALA A 13 -0.64 19.26 -11.46
C ALA A 13 0.19 20.09 -12.46
N GLY A 14 0.39 19.58 -13.69
CA GLY A 14 1.07 20.32 -14.76
C GLY A 14 0.35 21.61 -15.15
N LEU A 15 -0.98 21.62 -15.11
CA LEU A 15 -1.79 22.81 -15.41
C LEU A 15 -1.69 23.85 -14.29
N THR A 16 -1.65 23.44 -13.02
CA THR A 16 -1.42 24.36 -11.90
C THR A 16 -0.01 24.96 -11.91
N THR A 17 1.03 24.19 -12.23
CA THR A 17 2.41 24.70 -12.27
C THR A 17 2.67 25.59 -13.48
N THR A 18 2.08 25.27 -14.64
CA THR A 18 2.16 26.18 -15.79
C THR A 18 1.43 27.48 -15.53
N THR A 19 0.23 27.45 -14.93
CA THR A 19 -0.51 28.67 -14.58
C THR A 19 0.22 29.54 -13.56
N THR A 20 1.00 28.98 -12.62
CA THR A 20 1.85 29.80 -11.73
C THR A 20 2.97 30.50 -12.48
N VAL A 21 3.69 29.79 -13.34
CA VAL A 21 4.76 30.36 -14.18
C VAL A 21 4.20 31.45 -15.09
N PHE A 22 3.06 31.20 -15.73
CA PHE A 22 2.37 32.21 -16.54
C PHE A 22 1.91 33.41 -15.71
N SER A 23 1.46 33.22 -14.47
CA SER A 23 1.05 34.35 -13.61
C SER A 23 2.20 35.30 -13.24
N VAL A 24 3.44 34.80 -13.21
CA VAL A 24 4.64 35.62 -13.01
C VAL A 24 4.99 36.38 -14.29
N ILE A 25 4.91 35.71 -15.44
CA ILE A 25 5.42 36.24 -16.71
C ILE A 25 4.42 37.19 -17.39
N LEU A 26 3.11 36.91 -17.30
CA LEU A 26 2.04 37.72 -17.91
C LEU A 26 2.14 39.23 -17.62
N PRO A 27 2.33 39.68 -16.37
CA PRO A 27 2.37 41.11 -16.07
C PRO A 27 3.52 41.82 -16.79
N TYR A 28 4.70 41.19 -16.89
CA TYR A 28 5.84 41.76 -17.60
C TYR A 28 5.61 41.82 -19.12
N ILE A 29 4.99 40.77 -19.70
CA ILE A 29 4.66 40.76 -21.13
C ILE A 29 3.65 41.88 -21.45
N PHE A 30 2.62 42.03 -20.63
CA PHE A 30 1.60 43.04 -20.87
C PHE A 30 2.09 44.47 -20.66
N GLU A 31 3.00 44.69 -19.71
CA GLU A 31 3.66 45.99 -19.55
C GLU A 31 4.53 46.34 -20.78
N GLY A 32 5.25 45.36 -21.33
CA GLY A 32 5.99 45.51 -22.58
C GLY A 32 5.10 45.79 -23.80
N ILE A 33 3.94 45.12 -23.91
CA ILE A 33 3.01 45.35 -25.03
C ILE A 33 2.28 46.70 -24.88
N ALA A 34 1.90 47.08 -23.66
CA ALA A 34 1.20 48.34 -23.39
C ALA A 34 2.07 49.55 -23.73
N THR A 35 3.37 49.50 -23.42
CA THR A 35 4.32 50.56 -23.78
C THR A 35 4.49 50.70 -25.29
N LEU A 36 4.47 49.59 -26.04
CA LEU A 36 4.60 49.58 -27.50
C LEU A 36 3.33 50.04 -28.22
N THR A 37 2.14 49.63 -27.75
CA THR A 37 0.88 49.82 -28.48
C THR A 37 0.06 51.03 -28.02
N LYS A 38 0.41 51.67 -26.89
CA LYS A 38 -0.40 52.73 -26.23
C LYS A 38 -1.87 52.35 -26.00
N THR A 39 -2.19 51.05 -26.01
CA THR A 39 -3.54 50.55 -25.77
C THR A 39 -3.70 50.13 -24.32
N HIS A 40 -4.88 50.39 -23.74
CA HIS A 40 -5.23 49.86 -22.43
C HIS A 40 -5.49 48.35 -22.53
N VAL A 41 -4.48 47.56 -22.15
CA VAL A 41 -4.59 46.10 -22.09
C VAL A 41 -5.65 45.67 -21.07
N ILE A 42 -6.46 44.67 -21.44
CA ILE A 42 -7.54 44.08 -20.64
C ILE A 42 -6.96 43.42 -19.38
N LYS A 43 -7.15 44.06 -18.21
CA LYS A 43 -6.70 43.57 -16.91
C LYS A 43 -7.47 42.34 -16.39
N GLU A 44 -8.53 41.94 -17.07
CA GLU A 44 -9.38 40.81 -16.67
C GLU A 44 -8.68 39.46 -16.86
N LEU A 45 -7.71 39.36 -17.79
CA LEU A 45 -6.97 38.12 -18.03
C LEU A 45 -6.13 37.68 -16.81
N TYR A 46 -5.76 38.62 -15.94
CA TYR A 46 -5.03 38.32 -14.69
C TYR A 46 -5.85 37.51 -13.68
N VAL A 47 -7.18 37.51 -13.80
CA VAL A 47 -8.09 36.81 -12.87
C VAL A 47 -8.33 35.36 -13.31
N VAL A 48 -8.18 35.06 -14.60
CA VAL A 48 -8.44 33.73 -15.16
C VAL A 48 -7.43 32.68 -14.66
N LEU A 49 -6.13 33.03 -14.65
CA LEU A 49 -5.07 32.09 -14.23
C LEU A 49 -5.19 31.64 -12.77
N PRO A 50 -5.42 32.53 -11.78
CA PRO A 50 -5.63 32.11 -10.41
C PRO A 50 -6.89 31.27 -10.22
N VAL A 51 -7.98 31.54 -10.94
CA VAL A 51 -9.20 30.70 -10.88
C VAL A 51 -8.92 29.29 -11.33
N ILE A 52 -8.22 29.12 -12.46
CA ILE A 52 -7.81 27.80 -12.95
C ILE A 52 -6.91 27.09 -11.93
N SER A 53 -5.99 27.82 -11.30
CA SER A 53 -5.09 27.27 -10.28
C SER A 53 -5.84 26.79 -9.02
N VAL A 54 -6.84 27.54 -8.55
CA VAL A 54 -7.71 27.15 -7.42
C VAL A 54 -8.52 25.90 -7.77
N VAL A 55 -9.11 25.83 -8.96
CA VAL A 55 -9.84 24.62 -9.42
C VAL A 55 -8.91 23.41 -9.48
N GLY A 56 -7.66 23.60 -9.93
CA GLY A 56 -6.65 22.55 -9.92
C GLY A 56 -6.30 22.04 -8.52
N ALA A 57 -6.15 22.94 -7.55
CA ALA A 57 -5.91 22.55 -6.16
C ALA A 57 -7.09 21.76 -5.54
N VAL A 58 -8.33 22.20 -5.78
CA VAL A 58 -9.54 21.52 -5.29
C VAL A 58 -9.70 20.13 -5.92
N THR A 59 -9.43 20.00 -7.21
CA THR A 59 -9.48 18.70 -7.89
C THR A 59 -8.39 17.75 -7.41
N ALA A 60 -7.18 18.25 -7.12
CA ALA A 60 -6.11 17.46 -6.51
C ALA A 60 -6.47 16.96 -5.10
N LEU A 61 -7.09 17.81 -4.27
CA LEU A 61 -7.63 17.39 -2.97
C LEU A 61 -8.65 16.25 -3.13
N LEU A 62 -9.64 16.43 -4.00
CA LEU A 62 -10.68 15.43 -4.23
C LEU A 62 -10.10 14.09 -4.71
N ALA A 63 -9.12 14.14 -5.61
CA ALA A 63 -8.40 12.96 -6.08
C ALA A 63 -7.59 12.29 -4.95
N SER A 64 -6.96 13.08 -4.07
CA SER A 64 -6.21 12.55 -2.92
C SER A 64 -7.13 11.83 -1.93
N ASP A 65 -8.31 12.37 -1.64
CA ASP A 65 -9.27 11.71 -0.74
C ASP A 65 -9.82 10.41 -1.34
N GLN A 66 -10.13 10.41 -2.64
CA GLN A 66 -10.59 9.21 -3.33
C GLN A 66 -9.50 8.13 -3.37
N THR A 67 -8.26 8.50 -3.68
CA THR A 67 -7.14 7.55 -3.70
C THR A 67 -6.86 6.98 -2.32
N VAL A 68 -6.87 7.80 -1.26
CA VAL A 68 -6.71 7.33 0.12
C VAL A 68 -7.84 6.39 0.52
N SER A 69 -9.09 6.72 0.17
CA SER A 69 -10.26 5.88 0.44
C SER A 69 -10.17 4.53 -0.27
N LEU A 70 -9.89 4.52 -1.58
CA LEU A 70 -9.75 3.30 -2.39
C LEU A 70 -8.55 2.46 -1.94
N CYS A 71 -7.40 3.08 -1.65
CA CYS A 71 -6.24 2.40 -1.08
C CYS A 71 -6.57 1.81 0.29
N GLY A 72 -7.28 2.54 1.15
CA GLY A 72 -7.72 2.04 2.46
C GLY A 72 -8.65 0.83 2.33
N GLN A 73 -9.56 0.84 1.35
CA GLN A 73 -10.40 -0.31 1.04
C GLN A 73 -9.57 -1.50 0.53
N ALA A 74 -8.66 -1.29 -0.42
CA ALA A 74 -7.79 -2.35 -0.94
C ALA A 74 -6.87 -2.96 0.15
N ILE A 75 -6.34 -2.13 1.05
CA ILE A 75 -5.60 -2.57 2.25
C ILE A 75 -6.52 -3.32 3.22
N GLY A 76 -7.80 -2.98 3.32
CA GLY A 76 -8.77 -3.69 4.16
C GLY A 76 -9.30 -5.01 3.57
N VAL A 77 -9.31 -5.16 2.24
CA VAL A 77 -9.78 -6.39 1.57
C VAL A 77 -8.87 -7.57 1.95
N GLY A 78 -9.43 -8.60 2.58
CA GLY A 78 -8.70 -9.79 3.05
C GLY A 78 -8.41 -9.81 4.56
N GLU A 79 -8.40 -8.66 5.23
CA GLU A 79 -8.29 -8.62 6.71
C GLU A 79 -9.50 -9.32 7.37
N ARG A 80 -10.65 -9.29 6.69
CA ARG A 80 -11.89 -10.01 7.06
C ARG A 80 -11.76 -11.54 7.04
N ARG A 81 -10.90 -12.13 6.20
CA ARG A 81 -10.74 -13.59 6.07
C ARG A 81 -9.73 -14.18 7.06
N PHE A 82 -8.89 -13.33 7.67
CA PHE A 82 -7.86 -13.74 8.63
C PHE A 82 -7.98 -13.05 9.99
N SER A 83 -9.11 -12.36 10.28
CA SER A 83 -9.32 -11.78 11.59
C SER A 83 -9.66 -12.88 12.60
N SER A 84 -8.84 -13.03 13.64
CA SER A 84 -9.14 -13.86 14.82
C SER A 84 -10.61 -13.70 15.25
N ALA A 85 -11.25 -14.76 15.73
CA ALA A 85 -12.67 -14.78 16.14
C ALA A 85 -13.06 -13.58 17.04
N LYS A 86 -12.14 -13.08 17.87
CA LYS A 86 -12.34 -11.89 18.73
C LYS A 86 -12.45 -10.55 17.97
N LYS A 87 -12.05 -10.49 16.70
CA LYS A 87 -12.07 -9.29 15.84
C LYS A 87 -13.24 -9.27 14.85
N VAL A 88 -13.98 -10.36 14.71
CA VAL A 88 -15.13 -10.45 13.78
C VAL A 88 -16.22 -9.44 14.16
N GLY A 89 -16.53 -9.28 15.45
CA GLY A 89 -17.50 -8.28 15.92
C GLY A 89 -17.10 -6.81 15.69
N ARG A 90 -15.81 -6.52 15.43
CA ARG A 90 -15.31 -5.16 15.13
C ARG A 90 -15.33 -4.84 13.63
N THR A 91 -15.35 -5.85 12.76
CA THR A 91 -15.34 -5.67 11.30
C THR A 91 -16.75 -5.67 10.69
N TRP A 92 -17.74 -6.17 11.42
CA TRP A 92 -19.17 -6.09 11.07
C TRP A 92 -19.79 -4.80 11.61
N LEU A 93 -19.66 -3.71 10.84
CA LEU A 93 -20.46 -2.52 11.08
C LEU A 93 -21.89 -2.79 10.58
N SER A 94 -22.90 -2.52 11.41
CA SER A 94 -24.30 -2.58 10.95
C SER A 94 -24.52 -1.57 9.82
N LEU A 95 -25.57 -1.78 9.01
CA LEU A 95 -25.88 -0.87 7.89
C LEU A 95 -25.98 0.59 8.36
N SER A 96 -26.63 0.83 9.52
CA SER A 96 -26.73 2.16 10.12
C SER A 96 -25.37 2.75 10.54
N GLN A 97 -24.46 1.92 11.07
CA GLN A 97 -23.09 2.34 11.38
C GLN A 97 -22.27 2.64 10.12
N GLN A 98 -22.47 1.87 9.04
CA GLN A 98 -21.83 2.13 7.75
C GLN A 98 -22.30 3.46 7.16
N VAL A 99 -23.61 3.73 7.17
CA VAL A 99 -24.19 5.00 6.72
C VAL A 99 -23.66 6.16 7.57
N LYS A 100 -23.67 6.05 8.90
CA LYS A 100 -23.16 7.09 9.80
C LYS A 100 -21.67 7.39 9.56
N ARG A 101 -20.87 6.35 9.30
CA ARG A 101 -19.44 6.50 8.97
C ARG A 101 -19.25 7.17 7.61
N SER A 102 -20.03 6.77 6.60
CA SER A 102 -20.00 7.39 5.27
C SER A 102 -20.38 8.86 5.34
N GLN A 103 -21.43 9.20 6.09
CA GLN A 103 -21.87 10.58 6.29
C GLN A 103 -20.80 11.42 7.01
N SER A 104 -20.18 10.88 8.07
CA SER A 104 -19.09 11.56 8.76
C SER A 104 -17.88 11.82 7.84
N ASN A 105 -17.54 10.86 6.97
CA ASN A 105 -16.48 11.03 5.98
C ASN A 105 -16.83 12.10 4.94
N ASN A 106 -18.05 12.08 4.41
CA ASN A 106 -18.51 13.09 3.45
C ASN A 106 -18.50 14.50 4.07
N ASN A 107 -18.96 14.65 5.31
CA ASN A 107 -18.91 15.95 6.01
C ASN A 107 -17.48 16.47 6.18
N LYS A 108 -16.53 15.58 6.50
CA LYS A 108 -15.10 15.94 6.58
C LYS A 108 -14.58 16.40 5.21
N GLN A 109 -14.95 15.70 4.14
CA GLN A 109 -14.55 16.02 2.79
C GLN A 109 -15.09 17.40 2.36
N TYR A 110 -16.37 17.70 2.60
CA TYR A 110 -16.93 19.02 2.29
C TYR A 110 -16.27 20.13 3.10
N PHE A 111 -15.98 19.89 4.37
CA PHE A 111 -15.28 20.85 5.21
C PHE A 111 -13.85 21.11 4.71
N GLN A 112 -13.12 20.05 4.34
CA GLN A 112 -11.78 20.16 3.78
C GLN A 112 -11.79 20.86 2.42
N LEU A 113 -12.80 20.62 1.58
CA LEU A 113 -12.96 21.27 0.30
C LEU A 113 -13.25 22.77 0.47
N GLY A 114 -14.12 23.13 1.41
CA GLY A 114 -14.36 24.52 1.79
C GLY A 114 -13.08 25.20 2.29
N PHE A 115 -12.32 24.53 3.17
CA PHE A 115 -11.08 25.06 3.69
C PHE A 115 -10.00 25.23 2.62
N ALA A 116 -9.79 24.23 1.76
CA ALA A 116 -8.78 24.26 0.71
C ALA A 116 -9.09 25.32 -0.35
N SER A 117 -10.36 25.47 -0.75
CA SER A 117 -10.78 26.51 -1.71
C SER A 117 -10.64 27.93 -1.15
N ALA A 118 -10.83 28.13 0.17
CA ALA A 118 -10.76 29.43 0.81
C ALA A 118 -9.33 29.86 1.19
N LEU A 119 -8.42 28.92 1.47
CA LEU A 119 -7.10 29.23 2.03
C LEU A 119 -6.22 30.07 1.08
N GLY A 120 -6.21 29.76 -0.21
CA GLY A 120 -5.47 30.55 -1.21
C GLY A 120 -5.97 32.00 -1.27
N PRO A 121 -7.28 32.23 -1.54
CA PRO A 121 -7.87 33.56 -1.59
C PRO A 121 -7.71 34.36 -0.28
N LEU A 122 -7.83 33.71 0.88
CA LEU A 122 -7.63 34.36 2.17
C LEU A 122 -6.19 34.87 2.34
N ILE A 123 -5.18 34.06 1.98
CA ILE A 123 -3.77 34.48 2.04
C ILE A 123 -3.51 35.66 1.10
N ALA A 124 -4.06 35.61 -0.11
CA ALA A 124 -3.92 36.69 -1.09
C ALA A 124 -4.65 37.99 -0.65
N ALA A 125 -5.79 37.88 0.04
CA ALA A 125 -6.54 39.02 0.54
C ALA A 125 -5.79 39.75 1.67
N VAL A 126 -5.20 39.00 2.59
CA VAL A 126 -4.47 39.54 3.76
C VAL A 126 -3.15 40.20 3.36
N CYS A 127 -2.52 39.76 2.26
CA CYS A 127 -1.26 40.34 1.84
C CYS A 127 -1.44 41.74 1.19
N PRO A 128 -0.78 42.80 1.69
CA PRO A 128 -0.80 44.11 1.05
C PRO A 128 0.05 44.09 -0.22
N GLY A 129 -0.45 44.71 -1.30
CA GLY A 129 0.29 44.80 -2.57
C GLY A 129 -0.60 45.04 -3.79
N PRO A 130 0.00 45.29 -4.97
CA PRO A 130 -0.71 45.43 -6.23
C PRO A 130 -1.42 44.12 -6.61
N ILE A 131 -2.50 44.21 -7.40
CA ILE A 131 -3.33 43.07 -7.79
C ILE A 131 -2.49 41.95 -8.43
N SER A 132 -1.49 42.29 -9.24
CA SER A 132 -0.58 41.32 -9.86
C SER A 132 0.18 40.46 -8.84
N PHE A 133 0.65 41.07 -7.75
CA PHE A 133 1.35 40.35 -6.67
C PHE A 133 0.39 39.44 -5.89
N LYS A 134 -0.86 39.88 -5.68
CA LYS A 134 -1.90 39.05 -5.04
C LYS A 134 -2.28 37.85 -5.89
N CYS A 135 -2.44 38.02 -7.20
CA CYS A 135 -2.69 36.92 -8.14
C CYS A 135 -1.54 35.92 -8.16
N PHE A 136 -0.29 36.40 -8.14
CA PHE A 136 0.88 35.54 -8.03
C PHE A 136 0.89 34.73 -6.72
N LEU A 137 0.67 35.38 -5.58
CA LEU A 137 0.61 34.70 -4.28
C LEU A 137 -0.51 33.65 -4.23
N LEU A 138 -1.67 33.96 -4.80
CA LEU A 138 -2.77 33.01 -4.92
C LEU A 138 -2.33 31.78 -5.72
N CYS A 139 -1.78 31.97 -6.92
CA CYS A 139 -1.27 30.88 -7.77
C CYS A 139 -0.17 30.05 -7.06
N ALA A 140 0.78 30.70 -6.40
CA ALA A 140 1.87 30.02 -5.71
C ALA A 140 1.36 29.15 -4.55
N THR A 141 0.43 29.67 -3.75
CA THR A 141 -0.15 28.93 -2.62
C THR A 141 -1.01 27.76 -3.07
N THR A 142 -1.82 27.91 -4.13
CA THR A 142 -2.62 26.82 -4.70
C THR A 142 -1.76 25.74 -5.35
N ALA A 143 -0.64 26.09 -5.99
CA ALA A 143 0.29 25.10 -6.50
C ALA A 143 0.98 24.29 -5.38
N CYS A 144 1.38 24.95 -4.29
CA CYS A 144 1.90 24.27 -3.11
C CYS A 144 0.86 23.31 -2.49
N GLN A 145 -0.40 23.73 -2.41
CA GLN A 145 -1.49 22.86 -1.95
C GLN A 145 -1.70 21.66 -2.88
N CYS A 146 -1.72 21.89 -4.19
CA CYS A 146 -1.85 20.83 -5.19
C CYS A 146 -0.74 19.79 -5.05
N ALA A 147 0.52 20.23 -4.94
CA ALA A 147 1.66 19.34 -4.74
C ALA A 147 1.57 18.55 -3.44
N TYR A 148 1.12 19.18 -2.35
CA TYR A 148 0.93 18.52 -1.05
C TYR A 148 -0.10 17.38 -1.12
N TYR A 149 -1.27 17.63 -1.72
CA TYR A 149 -2.31 16.60 -1.86
C TYR A 149 -1.89 15.46 -2.78
N LEU A 150 -1.14 15.76 -3.84
CA LEU A 150 -0.59 14.75 -4.73
C LEU A 150 0.44 13.87 -4.00
N ALA A 151 1.31 14.45 -3.18
CA ALA A 151 2.26 13.69 -2.37
C ALA A 151 1.56 12.77 -1.35
N ILE A 152 0.44 13.19 -0.76
CA ILE A 152 -0.38 12.33 0.10
C ILE A 152 -0.96 11.16 -0.69
N ALA A 153 -1.47 11.42 -1.90
CA ALA A 153 -2.02 10.39 -2.77
C ALA A 153 -0.95 9.35 -3.15
N GLU A 154 0.24 9.80 -3.57
CA GLU A 154 1.37 8.91 -3.88
C GLU A 154 1.80 8.07 -2.67
N PHE A 155 1.89 8.70 -1.50
CA PHE A 155 2.20 7.99 -0.26
C PHE A 155 1.16 6.91 0.07
N ALA A 156 -0.13 7.19 -0.12
CA ALA A 156 -1.20 6.22 0.09
C ALA A 156 -1.12 5.05 -0.89
N VAL A 157 -0.82 5.33 -2.16
CA VAL A 157 -0.60 4.30 -3.19
C VAL A 157 0.61 3.44 -2.85
N ALA A 158 1.74 4.04 -2.49
CA ALA A 158 2.95 3.31 -2.11
C ALA A 158 2.72 2.37 -0.91
N ARG A 159 1.98 2.85 0.10
CA ARG A 159 1.57 2.00 1.24
C ARG A 159 0.62 0.89 0.83
N CYS A 160 -0.29 1.17 -0.10
CA CYS A 160 -1.20 0.17 -0.63
C CYS A 160 -0.46 -0.93 -1.39
N THR A 161 0.49 -0.58 -2.26
CA THR A 161 1.30 -1.54 -3.02
C THR A 161 2.14 -2.40 -2.11
N ASP A 162 2.73 -1.84 -1.05
CA ASP A 162 3.48 -2.59 -0.04
C ASP A 162 2.59 -3.60 0.69
N ALA A 163 1.41 -3.18 1.14
CA ALA A 163 0.46 -4.05 1.81
C ALA A 163 -0.07 -5.15 0.88
N LEU A 164 -0.32 -4.81 -0.39
CA LEU A 164 -0.74 -5.78 -1.41
C LEU A 164 0.37 -6.77 -1.73
N ALA A 165 1.63 -6.33 -1.82
CA ALA A 165 2.77 -7.22 -2.04
C ALA A 165 2.91 -8.25 -0.91
N LEU A 166 2.76 -7.82 0.35
CA LEU A 166 2.77 -8.72 1.51
C LEU A 166 1.61 -9.73 1.46
N LYS A 167 0.41 -9.28 1.08
CA LYS A 167 -0.75 -10.17 0.91
C LYS A 167 -0.57 -11.15 -0.24
N MET A 168 -0.05 -10.72 -1.38
CA MET A 168 0.19 -11.59 -2.53
C MET A 168 1.24 -12.65 -2.20
N ARG A 169 2.31 -12.30 -1.47
CA ARG A 169 3.29 -13.28 -0.96
C ARG A 169 2.64 -14.28 -0.03
N SER A 170 1.81 -13.82 0.91
CA SER A 170 1.10 -14.69 1.86
C SER A 170 0.05 -15.57 1.17
N ALA A 171 -0.61 -15.06 0.15
CA ALA A 171 -1.55 -15.81 -0.67
C ALA A 171 -0.82 -16.89 -1.48
N ALA A 172 0.30 -16.54 -2.12
CA ALA A 172 1.13 -17.47 -2.88
C ALA A 172 1.71 -18.59 -2.00
N THR A 173 2.15 -18.27 -0.78
CA THR A 173 2.57 -19.33 0.17
C THR A 173 1.39 -20.19 0.58
N SER A 174 0.22 -19.62 0.88
CA SER A 174 -0.98 -20.40 1.22
C SER A 174 -1.45 -21.31 0.09
N ASP A 175 -1.35 -20.87 -1.16
CA ASP A 175 -1.71 -21.65 -2.35
C ASP A 175 -0.70 -22.78 -2.58
N SER A 176 0.60 -22.49 -2.39
CA SER A 176 1.65 -23.52 -2.40
C SER A 176 1.41 -24.58 -1.32
N TYR A 177 1.01 -24.18 -0.10
CA TYR A 177 0.62 -25.10 0.97
C TYR A 177 -0.63 -25.90 0.63
N ALA A 178 -1.63 -25.29 0.00
CA ALA A 178 -2.86 -25.98 -0.40
C ALA A 178 -2.57 -27.05 -1.47
N ASN A 179 -1.71 -26.73 -2.44
CA ASN A 179 -1.26 -27.67 -3.46
C ASN A 179 -0.39 -28.79 -2.88
N GLN A 180 0.51 -28.47 -1.94
CA GLN A 180 1.26 -29.49 -1.18
C GLN A 180 0.33 -30.37 -0.36
N GLY A 181 -0.67 -29.80 0.32
CA GLY A 181 -1.65 -30.57 1.09
C GLY A 181 -2.50 -31.49 0.22
N THR A 182 -2.87 -31.05 -0.97
CA THR A 182 -3.62 -31.86 -1.95
C THR A 182 -2.77 -33.01 -2.49
N ALA A 183 -1.50 -32.75 -2.83
CA ALA A 183 -0.56 -33.78 -3.27
C ALA A 183 -0.24 -34.78 -2.13
N ASN A 184 0.16 -34.29 -0.96
CA ASN A 184 0.57 -35.11 0.18
C ASN A 184 -0.63 -35.86 0.80
N GLY A 185 -1.82 -35.26 0.78
CA GLY A 185 -3.06 -35.88 1.22
C GLY A 185 -3.47 -37.09 0.38
N SER A 186 -3.01 -37.19 -0.87
CA SER A 186 -3.20 -38.39 -1.70
C SER A 186 -2.12 -39.47 -1.47
N ILE A 187 -0.92 -39.08 -1.04
CA ILE A 187 0.25 -39.96 -0.95
C ILE A 187 0.35 -40.66 0.43
N LEU A 188 0.01 -39.97 1.52
CA LEU A 188 0.07 -40.53 2.88
C LEU A 188 -0.91 -41.71 3.13
N PRO A 189 -2.16 -41.70 2.61
CA PRO A 189 -3.05 -42.87 2.68
C PRO A 189 -2.54 -44.04 1.84
N PHE A 190 -1.90 -43.75 0.68
CA PHE A 190 -1.38 -44.78 -0.21
C PHE A 190 -0.19 -45.53 0.40
N THR A 191 0.69 -44.82 1.10
CA THR A 191 1.86 -45.42 1.79
C THR A 191 1.47 -46.24 3.01
N SER A 192 0.45 -45.82 3.77
CA SER A 192 -0.09 -46.61 4.88
C SER A 192 -0.86 -47.85 4.40
N ALA A 193 -1.63 -47.75 3.30
CA ALA A 193 -2.27 -48.89 2.66
C ALA A 193 -1.25 -49.90 2.09
N LEU A 194 -0.18 -49.44 1.45
CA LEU A 194 0.92 -50.30 0.97
C LEU A 194 1.64 -51.01 2.11
N GLY A 195 1.90 -50.32 3.23
CA GLY A 195 2.47 -50.93 4.42
C GLY A 195 1.58 -52.06 4.96
N GLY A 196 0.26 -51.85 4.99
CA GLY A 196 -0.72 -52.87 5.37
C GLY A 196 -0.79 -54.06 4.40
N ILE A 197 -0.65 -53.83 3.10
CA ILE A 197 -0.59 -54.90 2.09
C ILE A 197 0.72 -55.70 2.21
N CYS A 198 1.84 -55.05 2.53
CA CYS A 198 3.12 -55.73 2.71
C CYS A 198 3.15 -56.60 3.97
N THR A 199 2.59 -56.12 5.09
CA THR A 199 2.47 -56.92 6.33
C THR A 199 1.48 -58.06 6.16
N ALA A 200 0.32 -57.80 5.54
CA ALA A 200 -0.64 -58.84 5.20
C ALA A 200 0.00 -59.90 4.29
N GLY A 201 0.65 -59.49 3.20
CA GLY A 201 1.34 -60.40 2.28
C GLY A 201 2.42 -61.25 2.96
N ALA A 202 3.25 -60.65 3.82
CA ALA A 202 4.26 -61.39 4.59
C ALA A 202 3.64 -62.44 5.53
N THR A 203 2.51 -62.12 6.17
CA THR A 203 1.77 -63.10 6.99
C THR A 203 1.14 -64.21 6.15
N THR A 204 0.62 -63.90 4.96
CA THR A 204 0.03 -64.89 4.05
C THR A 204 1.08 -65.86 3.51
N VAL A 205 2.30 -65.39 3.22
CA VAL A 205 3.44 -66.25 2.81
C VAL A 205 3.85 -67.20 3.95
N GLY A 206 3.85 -66.73 5.20
CA GLY A 206 4.11 -67.58 6.37
C GLY A 206 3.09 -68.71 6.56
N ILE A 207 1.81 -68.45 6.25
CA ILE A 207 0.72 -69.44 6.33
C ILE A 207 0.76 -70.41 5.12
N PHE A 208 1.05 -69.92 3.91
CA PHE A 208 1.15 -70.76 2.71
C PHE A 208 2.35 -71.70 2.72
N LEU A 209 3.43 -71.36 3.45
CA LEU A 209 4.59 -72.25 3.57
C LEU A 209 4.24 -73.62 4.20
N SER A 210 3.19 -73.67 5.00
CA SER A 210 2.75 -74.84 5.77
C SER A 210 1.92 -75.86 4.97
N THR A 211 1.58 -75.61 3.70
CA THR A 211 0.69 -76.49 2.89
C THR A 211 1.34 -76.89 1.56
N ASP A 212 1.49 -78.20 1.30
CA ASP A 212 1.87 -78.98 0.08
C ASP A 212 3.10 -78.62 -0.81
N GLU A 213 3.44 -79.54 -1.73
CA GLU A 213 4.79 -80.09 -2.04
C GLU A 213 5.69 -79.38 -3.10
N ASN A 214 5.26 -78.27 -3.72
CA ASN A 214 6.03 -77.67 -4.82
C ASN A 214 7.12 -76.68 -4.36
N LEU A 215 8.34 -77.19 -4.18
CA LEU A 215 9.52 -76.44 -3.70
C LEU A 215 9.87 -75.18 -4.54
N ILE A 216 9.77 -75.28 -5.86
CA ILE A 216 10.15 -74.20 -6.80
C ILE A 216 9.23 -72.98 -6.66
N VAL A 217 7.93 -73.21 -6.44
CA VAL A 217 6.96 -72.12 -6.26
C VAL A 217 7.17 -71.46 -4.89
N LYS A 218 7.52 -72.22 -3.85
CA LYS A 218 7.83 -71.68 -2.51
C LYS A 218 9.05 -70.77 -2.52
N THR A 219 10.15 -71.18 -3.15
CA THR A 219 11.36 -70.35 -3.22
C THR A 219 11.15 -69.09 -4.06
N ALA A 220 10.41 -69.18 -5.17
CA ALA A 220 10.06 -68.03 -5.99
C ALA A 220 9.18 -67.01 -5.24
N VAL A 221 8.14 -67.46 -4.53
CA VAL A 221 7.24 -66.59 -3.76
C VAL A 221 7.97 -65.98 -2.55
N CYS A 222 8.78 -66.75 -1.83
CA CYS A 222 9.60 -66.26 -0.71
C CYS A 222 10.67 -65.25 -1.12
N ALA A 223 11.17 -65.30 -2.35
CA ALA A 223 12.14 -64.32 -2.86
C ALA A 223 11.46 -63.08 -3.45
N ALA A 224 10.38 -63.25 -4.23
CA ALA A 224 9.73 -62.16 -4.95
C ALA A 224 8.92 -61.23 -4.04
N PHE A 225 8.23 -61.77 -3.03
CA PHE A 225 7.36 -60.94 -2.17
C PHE A 225 8.15 -59.97 -1.27
N PRO A 226 9.21 -60.40 -0.55
CA PRO A 226 10.02 -59.49 0.27
C PRO A 226 10.81 -58.46 -0.55
N THR A 227 11.23 -58.81 -1.76
CA THR A 227 11.93 -57.88 -2.67
C THR A 227 10.98 -56.81 -3.21
N LEU A 228 9.76 -57.18 -3.63
CA LEU A 228 8.74 -56.20 -4.01
C LEU A 228 8.26 -55.36 -2.82
N ALA A 229 8.09 -55.97 -1.64
CA ALA A 229 7.71 -55.25 -0.43
C ALA A 229 8.78 -54.24 0.02
N SER A 230 10.07 -54.59 -0.05
CA SER A 230 11.16 -53.66 0.27
C SER A 230 11.29 -52.53 -0.76
N LEU A 231 11.04 -52.80 -2.05
CA LEU A 231 11.02 -51.78 -3.09
C LEU A 231 9.85 -50.79 -2.93
N LEU A 232 8.67 -51.30 -2.58
CA LEU A 232 7.49 -50.46 -2.28
C LEU A 232 7.66 -49.65 -0.98
N ALA A 233 8.29 -50.23 0.04
CA ALA A 233 8.64 -49.54 1.28
C ALA A 233 9.68 -48.43 1.05
N ALA A 234 10.68 -48.67 0.21
CA ALA A 234 11.67 -47.66 -0.19
C ALA A 234 11.01 -46.50 -0.95
N ALA A 235 10.11 -46.79 -1.90
CA ALA A 235 9.34 -45.77 -2.62
C ALA A 235 8.44 -44.93 -1.69
N ALA A 236 7.85 -45.56 -0.67
CA ALA A 236 7.07 -44.89 0.36
C ALA A 236 7.93 -43.96 1.24
N SER A 237 9.13 -44.40 1.64
CA SER A 237 10.07 -43.58 2.41
C SER A 237 10.52 -42.33 1.66
N VAL A 238 10.89 -42.47 0.38
CA VAL A 238 11.28 -41.33 -0.47
C VAL A 238 10.14 -40.34 -0.63
N SER A 239 8.90 -40.84 -0.76
CA SER A 239 7.72 -39.98 -0.89
C SER A 239 7.45 -39.20 0.41
N LYS A 240 7.63 -39.84 1.58
CA LYS A 240 7.52 -39.19 2.89
C LYS A 240 8.58 -38.11 3.10
N GLU A 241 9.84 -38.39 2.76
CA GLU A 241 10.93 -37.41 2.90
C GLU A 241 10.73 -36.19 2.00
N LYS A 242 10.25 -36.39 0.77
CA LYS A 242 9.87 -35.27 -0.12
C LYS A 242 8.76 -34.41 0.48
N CYS A 243 7.78 -35.00 1.17
CA CYS A 243 6.72 -34.25 1.86
C CYS A 243 7.29 -33.40 3.00
N ILE A 244 8.22 -33.95 3.80
CA ILE A 244 8.85 -33.25 4.93
C ILE A 244 9.72 -32.10 4.42
N ALA A 245 10.57 -32.34 3.42
CA ALA A 245 11.42 -31.29 2.83
C ALA A 245 10.58 -30.13 2.26
N SER A 246 9.43 -30.44 1.64
CA SER A 246 8.52 -29.43 1.11
C SER A 246 7.84 -28.60 2.22
N LEU A 247 7.54 -29.23 3.36
CA LEU A 247 6.98 -28.56 4.54
C LEU A 247 7.99 -27.58 5.16
N ASP A 248 9.26 -27.98 5.28
CA ASP A 248 10.32 -27.15 5.86
C ASP A 248 10.62 -25.91 5.01
N GLN A 249 10.70 -26.07 3.68
CA GLN A 249 10.85 -24.93 2.76
C GLN A 249 9.72 -23.92 2.90
N ALA A 250 8.49 -24.40 3.05
CA ALA A 250 7.35 -23.53 3.21
C ALA A 250 7.36 -22.82 4.58
N ARG A 251 7.85 -23.50 5.64
CA ARG A 251 8.01 -22.91 6.98
C ARG A 251 9.06 -21.81 6.98
N GLU A 252 10.17 -21.99 6.27
CA GLU A 252 11.21 -20.95 6.10
C GLU A 252 10.66 -19.72 5.35
N ALA A 253 9.88 -19.94 4.29
CA ALA A 253 9.22 -18.85 3.55
C ALA A 253 8.24 -18.06 4.44
N ALA A 254 7.50 -18.73 5.31
CA ALA A 254 6.59 -18.07 6.27
C ALA A 254 7.35 -17.24 7.31
N ILE A 255 8.50 -17.74 7.79
CA ILE A 255 9.37 -17.02 8.72
C ILE A 255 9.98 -15.77 8.08
N ALA A 256 10.42 -15.86 6.82
CA ALA A 256 10.96 -14.72 6.07
C ALA A 256 9.94 -13.57 5.94
N ILE A 257 8.67 -13.89 5.66
CA ILE A 257 7.59 -12.88 5.59
C ILE A 257 7.39 -12.18 6.95
N ARG A 258 7.52 -12.90 8.06
CA ARG A 258 7.35 -12.34 9.42
C ARG A 258 8.45 -11.35 9.79
N PHE A 259 9.70 -11.60 9.38
CA PHE A 259 10.84 -10.73 9.70
C PHE A 259 10.84 -9.43 8.88
N ASP A 260 10.41 -9.47 7.62
CA ASP A 260 10.27 -8.28 6.75
C ASP A 260 9.31 -7.25 7.37
N ASP A 261 8.20 -7.73 7.95
CA ASP A 261 7.16 -6.86 8.54
C ASP A 261 7.64 -6.16 9.83
N THR A 262 8.52 -6.81 10.60
CA THR A 262 9.18 -6.20 11.78
C THR A 262 10.26 -5.19 11.40
N ARG A 263 11.08 -5.45 10.38
CA ARG A 263 12.12 -4.50 9.93
C ARG A 263 11.51 -3.19 9.44
N LYS A 264 10.49 -3.27 8.57
CA LYS A 264 9.83 -2.07 8.03
C LYS A 264 9.25 -1.17 9.12
N LYS A 265 8.65 -1.73 10.18
CA LYS A 265 8.11 -0.95 11.31
C LYS A 265 9.20 -0.17 12.07
N VAL A 266 10.38 -0.77 12.25
CA VAL A 266 11.49 -0.14 12.96
C VAL A 266 12.09 1.01 12.14
N GLU A 267 12.25 0.83 10.82
CA GLU A 267 12.78 1.88 9.94
C GLU A 267 11.85 3.09 9.83
N VAL A 268 10.54 2.87 9.65
CA VAL A 268 9.57 3.97 9.56
C VAL A 268 9.56 4.80 10.83
N ASN A 269 9.62 4.17 12.01
CA ASN A 269 9.68 4.89 13.28
C ASN A 269 10.97 5.72 13.43
N LYS A 270 12.12 5.21 12.94
CA LYS A 270 13.37 5.97 12.92
C LYS A 270 13.28 7.19 11.99
N VAL A 271 12.75 7.02 10.79
CA VAL A 271 12.63 8.12 9.81
C VAL A 271 11.68 9.21 10.34
N ILE A 272 10.54 8.82 10.93
CA ILE A 272 9.59 9.77 11.55
C ILE A 272 10.25 10.50 12.71
N ALA A 273 10.98 9.81 13.59
CA ALA A 273 11.69 10.44 14.71
C ALA A 273 12.75 11.45 14.23
N VAL A 274 13.51 11.12 13.19
CA VAL A 274 14.55 12.01 12.63
C VAL A 274 13.93 13.23 11.95
N SER A 275 12.85 13.04 11.19
CA SER A 275 12.18 14.14 10.47
C SER A 275 11.44 15.08 11.43
N LEU A 276 10.74 14.55 12.45
CA LEU A 276 10.16 15.36 13.52
C LEU A 276 11.24 16.14 14.29
N GLY A 277 12.36 15.51 14.60
CA GLY A 277 13.51 16.17 15.26
C GLY A 277 14.02 17.37 14.47
N LYS A 278 14.24 17.21 13.15
CA LYS A 278 14.66 18.31 12.26
C LYS A 278 13.62 19.42 12.17
N ILE A 279 12.34 19.08 12.05
CA ILE A 279 11.25 20.07 11.99
C ILE A 279 11.18 20.88 13.30
N THR A 280 11.25 20.21 14.46
CA THR A 280 11.26 20.91 15.76
C THR A 280 12.47 21.83 15.93
N GLN A 281 13.65 21.45 15.43
CA GLN A 281 14.82 22.34 15.43
C GLN A 281 14.62 23.59 14.57
N ILE A 282 14.05 23.44 13.37
CA ILE A 282 13.78 24.57 12.47
C ILE A 282 12.77 25.53 13.11
N PHE A 283 11.68 25.02 13.68
CA PHE A 283 10.70 25.84 14.39
C PHE A 283 11.31 26.58 15.58
N ARG A 284 12.17 25.92 16.36
CA ARG A 284 12.87 26.54 17.49
C ARG A 284 13.78 27.69 17.03
N LEU A 285 14.55 27.48 15.97
CA LEU A 285 15.43 28.51 15.40
C LEU A 285 14.65 29.72 14.85
N GLN A 286 13.51 29.48 14.19
CA GLN A 286 12.65 30.56 13.70
C GLN A 286 12.00 31.34 14.85
N PHE A 287 11.57 30.65 15.90
CA PHE A 287 11.00 31.27 17.09
C PHE A 287 12.04 32.14 17.83
N GLU A 288 13.27 31.64 17.99
CA GLU A 288 14.38 32.41 18.57
C GLU A 288 14.73 33.65 17.73
N ARG A 289 14.73 33.52 16.38
CA ARG A 289 14.93 34.67 15.49
C ARG A 289 13.82 35.71 15.62
N MET A 290 12.56 35.28 15.74
CA MET A 290 11.44 36.19 15.98
C MET A 290 11.57 36.92 17.34
N GLN A 291 11.92 36.20 18.40
CA GLN A 291 12.11 36.82 19.72
C GLN A 291 13.26 37.83 19.72
N ARG A 292 14.37 37.53 19.03
CA ARG A 292 15.48 38.50 18.87
C ARG A 292 15.04 39.75 18.13
N ARG A 293 14.28 39.61 17.03
CA ARG A 293 13.73 40.76 16.28
C ARG A 293 12.82 41.62 17.15
N ARG A 294 11.96 41.01 17.98
CA ARG A 294 11.11 41.75 18.93
C ARG A 294 11.91 42.52 19.96
N ARG A 295 12.97 41.93 20.53
CA ARG A 295 13.84 42.62 21.50
C ARG A 295 14.59 43.80 20.87
N ILE A 296 15.10 43.64 19.64
CA ILE A 296 15.77 44.71 18.91
C ILE A 296 14.80 45.85 18.58
N LEU A 297 13.57 45.53 18.18
CA LEU A 297 12.54 46.54 17.91
C LEU A 297 12.15 47.29 19.20
N ALA A 298 11.94 46.58 20.31
CA ALA A 298 11.63 47.18 21.60
C ALA A 298 12.75 48.11 22.11
N ALA A 299 14.02 47.73 21.91
CA ALA A 299 15.17 48.54 22.27
C ALA A 299 15.40 49.76 21.35
N LYS A 300 14.83 49.78 20.14
CA LYS A 300 14.85 50.96 19.25
C LYS A 300 13.73 51.94 19.55
N THR A 301 12.67 51.49 20.22
CA THR A 301 11.51 52.31 20.58
C THR A 301 11.57 52.90 21.99
N ALA A 302 12.51 52.41 22.82
CA ALA A 302 12.84 52.96 24.13
C ALA A 302 14.05 53.90 23.99
#